data_AF-A0A0X1RV67-F1
#
_entry.id   AF-A0A0X1RV67-F1
#
_cell.length_a   1.000
_cell.length_b   1.000
_cell.length_c   1.000
_cell.angle_alpha   90.00
_cell.angle_beta   90.00
_cell.angle_gamma   90.00
#
_symmetry.space_group_name_H-M   'P 1'
#
loop_
_entity.id
_entity.type
_entity.pdbx_description
1 polymer ?
#
loop_
_entity_poly.entity_id
_entity_poly.type
_entity_poly.pdbx_seq_one_letter_code
_entity_poly.pdbx_strand_id
1 'polypeptide(L)'
;MKKVYGLALLLVVFSLFGFSQNSEAKTHKNTAKPESVVKWEYPANAKLVKQSANDPVIADISKWQGNIDWSKASKALDLVIIRTQDGKLEDYMHRTYESNAKKYNVPFGVYSFVRAGTPAEARAEARSFYNRASKDTEFYVLDVEVQTNKKGYSMRTIINEYMKEMRKLTNKKIGLYVAHHKYSSFKLDASKFNFVWIPRYGYSGPIYKHQLWQYTDSGRVPGINGNVDLNRLAGGTKLEYFTNKVTTISNSELVKKYYVTNPKYVLLKKPVNVYKKTSFDKKNKKKSYKEGTRLKVKKVVKSSTGIPRLQLADGSYISASKSLVLKTSATSNFYTTNDNVKQVMTIRNLYSYRSSTSNTSPEFVPANTIFNVSRVVYNGSGENRFAIINGRFISADKNDVVEVPATIQNYFLEYDSSLKLRTQKVIYKYDTLLFGDQQKDPEMVPVGTVLDIQDVVYNKLGYPRFKLADGKYVSTKKTLFKQIPWYEQ
;
A
#
# COMPACT_ATOMS: atom_id res chain seq x y z
N MET A 1 106.35 8.76 2.24
CA MET A 1 105.42 8.45 1.14
C MET A 1 104.08 9.14 1.45
N LYS A 2 103.89 10.36 0.94
CA LYS A 2 102.83 10.77 -0.02
C LYS A 2 101.40 10.45 0.48
N LYS A 3 100.65 11.44 1.00
CA LYS A 3 99.71 12.36 0.28
C LYS A 3 98.38 11.62 -0.05
N VAL A 4 97.13 12.12 0.00
CA VAL A 4 96.51 13.46 0.11
C VAL A 4 94.98 13.26 -0.16
N TYR A 5 94.08 13.91 0.63
CA TYR A 5 92.77 14.51 0.26
C TYR A 5 91.65 13.56 -0.26
N GLY A 6 90.35 13.83 -0.24
CA GLY A 6 89.56 15.03 0.06
C GLY A 6 88.08 14.72 -0.16
N LEU A 7 87.24 15.61 0.35
CA LEU A 7 85.78 15.66 0.25
C LEU A 7 85.32 15.83 -1.23
N ALA A 8 84.26 15.14 -1.68
CA ALA A 8 83.35 15.65 -2.73
C ALA A 8 82.00 14.88 -2.83
N LEU A 9 80.95 15.67 -2.67
CA LEU A 9 79.52 15.54 -2.96
C LEU A 9 79.18 14.90 -4.33
N LEU A 10 78.12 14.06 -4.43
CA LEU A 10 76.85 14.39 -5.15
C LEU A 10 75.82 13.22 -5.18
N LEU A 11 74.55 13.63 -5.11
CA LEU A 11 73.29 12.89 -5.35
C LEU A 11 73.27 11.96 -6.57
N VAL A 12 72.50 10.86 -6.51
CA VAL A 12 71.33 10.56 -7.39
C VAL A 12 70.58 9.30 -6.88
N VAL A 13 69.26 9.39 -7.02
CA VAL A 13 68.17 8.52 -6.54
C VAL A 13 67.86 7.36 -7.52
N PHE A 14 67.16 6.33 -7.00
CA PHE A 14 66.53 5.16 -7.68
C PHE A 14 67.51 4.10 -8.22
N SER A 15 67.32 2.79 -8.10
CA SER A 15 66.21 1.95 -7.64
C SER A 15 66.65 0.47 -7.64
N LEU A 16 65.80 -0.37 -7.05
CA LEU A 16 65.51 -1.77 -7.43
C LEU A 16 66.24 -2.96 -6.76
N PHE A 17 65.35 -3.85 -6.27
CA PHE A 17 65.46 -5.29 -5.98
C PHE A 17 66.07 -5.77 -4.66
N GLY A 18 65.23 -5.74 -3.62
CA GLY A 18 65.24 -6.74 -2.54
C GLY A 18 64.12 -7.76 -2.76
N PHE A 19 64.49 -9.01 -3.03
CA PHE A 19 63.60 -10.16 -3.15
C PHE A 19 62.73 -10.34 -1.89
N SER A 20 61.41 -10.40 -2.07
CA SER A 20 60.45 -10.86 -1.05
C SER A 20 59.89 -12.20 -1.49
N GLN A 21 60.24 -13.27 -0.76
CA GLN A 21 59.53 -14.54 -0.84
C GLN A 21 58.07 -14.31 -0.43
N ASN A 22 57.15 -14.52 -1.36
CA ASN A 22 55.72 -14.51 -1.11
C ASN A 22 55.35 -15.69 -0.20
N SER A 23 54.90 -15.39 1.02
CA SER A 23 54.10 -16.30 1.81
C SER A 23 52.61 -15.99 1.58
N GLU A 24 51.89 -16.93 0.97
CA GLU A 24 50.44 -16.86 0.68
C GLU A 24 49.55 -16.97 1.93
N ALA A 25 49.94 -16.39 3.07
CA ALA A 25 49.27 -16.60 4.37
C ALA A 25 48.57 -15.34 4.95
N LYS A 26 48.19 -14.34 4.14
CA LYS A 26 47.67 -13.05 4.65
C LYS A 26 46.27 -12.59 4.20
N THR A 27 45.41 -13.44 3.63
CA THR A 27 44.10 -12.99 3.08
C THR A 27 42.84 -13.24 3.92
N HIS A 28 42.90 -13.86 5.10
CA HIS A 28 41.68 -14.26 5.85
C HIS A 28 41.36 -13.49 7.15
N LYS A 29 41.97 -12.33 7.41
CA LYS A 29 41.87 -11.70 8.75
C LYS A 29 40.57 -10.97 9.10
N ASN A 30 39.59 -10.87 8.19
CA ASN A 30 38.31 -10.21 8.48
C ASN A 30 37.15 -10.84 7.66
N THR A 31 36.80 -12.10 7.90
CA THR A 31 35.55 -12.70 7.37
C THR A 31 34.66 -13.14 8.52
N ALA A 32 33.34 -13.19 8.32
CA ALA A 32 32.41 -13.62 9.36
C ALA A 32 32.55 -15.11 9.75
N LYS A 33 33.23 -15.91 8.91
CA LYS A 33 33.48 -17.36 9.06
C LYS A 33 34.89 -17.74 8.54
N PRO A 34 35.95 -17.71 9.39
CA PRO A 34 37.33 -17.94 8.97
C PRO A 34 37.67 -19.39 8.53
N GLU A 35 36.83 -20.38 8.85
CA GLU A 35 37.02 -21.81 8.60
C GLU A 35 36.54 -22.28 7.22
N SER A 36 35.81 -21.43 6.46
CA SER A 36 35.45 -21.80 5.09
C SER A 36 36.69 -21.74 4.21
N VAL A 37 37.18 -22.90 3.79
CA VAL A 37 38.30 -23.07 2.85
C VAL A 37 37.88 -22.80 1.40
N VAL A 38 36.61 -22.51 1.19
CA VAL A 38 36.01 -22.31 -0.13
C VAL A 38 36.22 -20.85 -0.53
N LYS A 39 37.06 -20.63 -1.54
CA LYS A 39 37.38 -19.28 -2.04
C LYS A 39 36.13 -18.63 -2.64
N TRP A 40 35.64 -17.58 -2.00
CA TRP A 40 34.49 -16.80 -2.48
C TRP A 40 34.82 -15.97 -3.73
N GLU A 41 33.85 -15.81 -4.62
CA GLU A 41 33.96 -14.93 -5.80
C GLU A 41 34.09 -13.47 -5.30
N TYR A 42 35.31 -12.91 -5.30
CA TYR A 42 35.57 -11.49 -5.00
C TYR A 42 35.92 -10.72 -6.27
N PRO A 43 35.45 -9.47 -6.37
CA PRO A 43 36.30 -8.38 -5.89
C PRO A 43 35.62 -7.53 -4.80
N ALA A 44 36.39 -7.11 -3.80
CA ALA A 44 35.94 -6.23 -2.72
C ALA A 44 35.35 -4.92 -3.27
N ASN A 45 34.18 -4.48 -2.79
CA ASN A 45 33.71 -3.13 -3.11
C ASN A 45 32.74 -2.50 -2.09
N ALA A 46 32.99 -1.23 -1.78
CA ALA A 46 32.17 -0.32 -0.97
C ALA A 46 30.79 0.02 -1.58
N LYS A 47 30.48 -0.44 -2.80
CA LYS A 47 29.21 -0.15 -3.50
C LYS A 47 28.04 -1.11 -3.21
N LEU A 48 28.22 -2.16 -2.40
CA LEU A 48 27.13 -3.08 -2.02
C LEU A 48 26.14 -2.48 -0.99
N VAL A 49 26.30 -1.19 -0.64
CA VAL A 49 25.77 -0.57 0.58
C VAL A 49 24.36 0.02 0.47
N LYS A 50 23.71 0.13 -0.70
CA LYS A 50 22.31 0.60 -0.70
C LYS A 50 21.33 -0.56 -0.51
N GLN A 51 21.24 -1.00 0.75
CA GLN A 51 19.97 -1.46 1.31
C GLN A 51 19.02 -0.26 1.26
N SER A 52 17.85 -0.41 0.63
CA SER A 52 16.81 0.62 0.80
C SER A 52 16.52 0.77 2.29
N ALA A 53 16.18 1.97 2.77
CA ALA A 53 15.76 2.16 4.17
C ALA A 53 14.59 1.23 4.59
N ASN A 54 13.92 0.60 3.62
CA ASN A 54 12.78 -0.30 3.82
C ASN A 54 13.10 -1.79 3.63
N ASP A 55 14.32 -2.18 3.25
CA ASP A 55 14.67 -3.60 3.08
C ASP A 55 15.06 -4.22 4.43
N PRO A 56 14.64 -5.46 4.74
CA PRO A 56 14.92 -6.07 6.03
C PRO A 56 16.40 -6.41 6.21
N VAL A 57 16.94 -6.20 7.40
CA VAL A 57 18.31 -6.61 7.78
C VAL A 57 18.27 -8.06 8.25
N ILE A 58 18.81 -8.96 7.43
CA ILE A 58 18.89 -10.39 7.73
C ILE A 58 20.36 -10.76 7.86
N ALA A 59 20.76 -11.26 9.04
CA ALA A 59 22.13 -11.67 9.30
C ALA A 59 22.22 -13.16 9.58
N ASP A 60 23.35 -13.78 9.25
CA ASP A 60 23.69 -15.09 9.79
C ASP A 60 24.98 -15.01 10.62
N ILE A 61 24.97 -15.70 11.77
CA ILE A 61 25.97 -15.55 12.83
C ILE A 61 26.37 -16.90 13.42
N SER A 62 27.53 -16.92 14.05
CA SER A 62 28.12 -18.07 14.73
C SER A 62 28.98 -17.61 15.91
N LYS A 63 29.70 -18.53 16.57
CA LYS A 63 30.67 -18.15 17.64
C LYS A 63 31.65 -17.04 17.24
N TRP A 64 31.92 -16.84 15.95
CA TRP A 64 32.89 -15.86 15.48
C TRP A 64 32.47 -14.40 15.68
N GLN A 65 31.17 -14.14 15.86
CA GLN A 65 30.68 -12.81 16.22
C GLN A 65 30.89 -12.48 17.71
N GLY A 66 31.30 -13.44 18.53
CA GLY A 66 31.61 -13.25 19.94
C GLY A 66 30.44 -12.67 20.75
N ASN A 67 30.73 -11.79 21.70
CA ASN A 67 29.68 -11.18 22.50
C ASN A 67 28.91 -10.12 21.69
N ILE A 68 27.58 -10.25 21.64
CA ILE A 68 26.68 -9.35 20.93
C ILE A 68 25.92 -8.47 21.93
N ASP A 69 25.91 -7.16 21.71
CA ASP A 69 25.02 -6.22 22.40
C ASP A 69 23.62 -6.31 21.77
N TRP A 70 22.82 -7.26 22.27
CA TRP A 70 21.48 -7.54 21.77
C TRP A 70 20.51 -6.37 21.92
N SER A 71 20.75 -5.44 22.84
CA SER A 71 19.91 -4.24 23.00
C SER A 71 20.02 -3.28 21.81
N LYS A 72 21.16 -3.31 21.12
CA LYS A 72 21.41 -2.57 19.87
C LYS A 72 21.09 -3.43 18.66
N ALA A 73 21.57 -4.68 18.64
CA ALA A 73 21.39 -5.57 17.49
C ALA A 73 19.92 -5.84 17.20
N SER A 74 19.07 -6.00 18.23
CA SER A 74 17.64 -6.26 18.04
C SER A 74 16.86 -5.10 17.42
N LYS A 75 17.41 -3.89 17.45
CA LYS A 75 16.79 -2.71 16.81
C LYS A 75 17.13 -2.64 15.32
N ALA A 76 18.19 -3.33 14.91
CA ALA A 76 18.64 -3.39 13.53
C ALA A 76 18.18 -4.67 12.82
N LEU A 77 18.20 -5.82 13.51
CA LEU A 77 17.93 -7.13 12.93
C LEU A 77 16.44 -7.42 12.78
N ASP A 78 16.02 -7.77 11.56
CA ASP A 78 14.68 -8.26 11.25
C ASP A 78 14.59 -9.80 11.31
N LEU A 79 15.72 -10.49 11.08
CA LEU A 79 15.89 -11.94 11.19
C LEU A 79 17.36 -12.27 11.41
N VAL A 80 17.63 -13.25 12.27
CA VAL A 80 18.99 -13.81 12.47
C VAL A 80 19.02 -15.33 12.22
N ILE A 81 20.04 -15.84 11.53
CA ILE A 81 20.22 -17.28 11.27
C ILE A 81 21.47 -17.75 12.03
N ILE A 82 21.28 -18.59 13.03
CA ILE A 82 22.31 -18.89 14.03
C ILE A 82 22.93 -20.26 13.77
N ARG A 83 24.26 -20.37 13.77
CA ARG A 83 24.90 -21.69 13.68
C ARG A 83 24.64 -22.50 14.93
N THR A 84 24.17 -23.72 14.77
CA THR A 84 24.04 -24.69 15.88
C THR A 84 25.24 -25.62 15.95
N GLN A 85 25.76 -26.06 14.79
CA GLN A 85 26.87 -27.02 14.75
C GLN A 85 27.69 -26.94 13.45
N ASP A 86 28.92 -27.46 13.52
CA ASP A 86 29.77 -27.84 12.39
C ASP A 86 29.99 -29.36 12.43
N GLY A 87 29.22 -30.09 11.62
CA GLY A 87 29.14 -31.54 11.70
C GLY A 87 28.74 -32.02 13.09
N LYS A 88 29.66 -32.72 13.76
CA LYS A 88 29.47 -33.19 15.14
C LYS A 88 29.76 -32.12 16.21
N LEU A 89 30.52 -31.08 15.88
CA LEU A 89 30.96 -30.05 16.81
C LEU A 89 29.84 -29.03 17.06
N GLU A 90 29.42 -28.87 18.32
CA GLU A 90 28.44 -27.84 18.72
C GLU A 90 29.07 -26.44 18.65
N ASP A 91 28.34 -25.46 18.13
CA ASP A 91 28.72 -24.05 18.24
C ASP A 91 28.32 -23.55 19.64
N TYR A 92 29.29 -23.44 20.54
CA TYR A 92 29.02 -23.17 21.96
C TYR A 92 28.27 -21.84 22.22
N MET A 93 28.21 -20.91 21.26
CA MET A 93 27.47 -19.65 21.40
C MET A 93 25.99 -19.77 21.04
N HIS A 94 25.57 -20.84 20.35
CA HIS A 94 24.24 -20.94 19.77
C HIS A 94 23.12 -20.77 20.81
N ARG A 95 23.24 -21.39 21.99
CA ARG A 95 22.23 -21.29 23.07
C ARG A 95 22.08 -19.86 23.57
N THR A 96 23.21 -19.17 23.76
CA THR A 96 23.24 -17.78 24.22
C THR A 96 22.60 -16.86 23.18
N TYR A 97 22.90 -17.05 21.90
CA TYR A 97 22.30 -16.25 20.83
C TYR A 97 20.81 -16.53 20.66
N GLU A 98 20.38 -17.79 20.65
CA GLU A 98 18.97 -18.16 20.51
C GLU A 98 18.15 -17.65 21.69
N SER A 99 18.67 -17.77 22.93
CA SER A 99 18.02 -17.23 24.13
C SER A 99 17.88 -15.71 24.07
N ASN A 100 18.93 -14.99 23.65
CA ASN A 100 18.86 -13.53 23.53
C ASN A 100 17.99 -13.08 22.37
N ALA A 101 18.05 -13.73 21.20
CA ALA A 101 17.17 -13.43 20.08
C ALA A 101 15.69 -13.54 20.51
N LYS A 102 15.35 -14.61 21.25
CA LYS A 102 14.01 -14.76 21.87
C LYS A 102 13.70 -13.62 22.84
N LYS A 103 14.60 -13.34 23.80
CA LYS A 103 14.43 -12.30 24.82
C LYS A 103 14.16 -10.92 24.21
N TYR A 104 14.87 -10.58 23.13
CA TYR A 104 14.74 -9.31 22.43
C TYR A 104 13.75 -9.35 21.24
N ASN A 105 12.97 -10.43 21.12
CA ASN A 105 11.92 -10.61 20.13
C ASN A 105 12.38 -10.57 18.65
N VAL A 106 13.64 -10.90 18.40
CA VAL A 106 14.23 -11.07 17.06
C VAL A 106 13.91 -12.49 16.57
N PRO A 107 13.12 -12.68 15.50
CA PRO A 107 12.89 -14.00 14.92
C PRO A 107 14.23 -14.62 14.49
N PHE A 108 14.37 -15.93 14.66
CA PHE A 108 15.61 -16.60 14.27
C PHE A 108 15.39 -17.96 13.62
N GLY A 109 16.22 -18.26 12.63
CA GLY A 109 16.44 -19.62 12.13
C GLY A 109 17.75 -20.19 12.65
N VAL A 110 18.01 -21.46 12.37
CA VAL A 110 19.28 -22.10 12.73
C VAL A 110 19.90 -22.83 11.54
N TYR A 111 21.23 -22.97 11.51
CA TYR A 111 21.93 -23.72 10.47
C TYR A 111 22.96 -24.72 11.02
N SER A 112 23.18 -25.79 10.26
CA SER A 112 24.21 -26.81 10.51
C SER A 112 25.15 -26.87 9.32
N PHE A 113 26.43 -26.54 9.52
CA PHE A 113 27.47 -26.79 8.53
C PHE A 113 27.64 -28.31 8.40
N VAL A 114 27.42 -28.87 7.22
CA VAL A 114 27.33 -30.32 7.01
C VAL A 114 28.73 -30.92 6.84
N ARG A 115 29.05 -31.94 7.65
CA ARG A 115 30.30 -32.72 7.54
C ARG A 115 30.06 -34.20 7.26
N ALA A 116 28.81 -34.65 7.23
CA ALA A 116 28.44 -36.03 6.97
C ALA A 116 29.02 -36.51 5.63
N GLY A 117 29.70 -37.66 5.64
CA GLY A 117 30.24 -38.31 4.45
C GLY A 117 29.50 -39.58 4.04
N THR A 118 28.55 -40.03 4.88
CA THR A 118 27.75 -41.24 4.67
C THR A 118 26.30 -41.01 5.11
N PRO A 119 25.33 -41.81 4.63
CA PRO A 119 23.95 -41.78 5.11
C PRO A 119 23.80 -41.92 6.64
N ALA A 120 24.61 -42.76 7.27
CA ALA A 120 24.57 -42.97 8.71
C ALA A 120 25.01 -41.72 9.49
N GLU A 121 26.10 -41.09 9.04
CA GLU A 121 26.56 -39.81 9.60
C GLU A 121 25.52 -38.70 9.38
N ALA A 122 24.89 -38.64 8.21
CA ALA A 122 23.86 -37.66 7.90
C ALA A 122 22.66 -37.73 8.87
N ARG A 123 22.18 -38.95 9.16
CA ARG A 123 21.13 -39.16 10.15
C ARG A 123 21.58 -38.78 11.57
N ALA A 124 22.83 -39.07 11.93
CA ALA A 124 23.37 -38.70 13.24
C ALA A 124 23.52 -37.17 13.42
N GLU A 125 24.02 -36.48 12.39
CA GLU A 125 24.12 -35.02 12.37
C GLU A 125 22.74 -34.37 12.42
N ALA A 126 21.75 -34.90 11.69
CA ALA A 126 20.36 -34.42 11.73
C ALA A 126 19.74 -34.48 13.13
N ARG A 127 19.89 -35.63 13.80
CA ARG A 127 19.40 -35.77 15.19
C ARG A 127 20.11 -34.81 16.13
N SER A 128 21.42 -34.66 16.00
CA SER A 128 22.20 -33.74 16.84
C SER A 128 21.79 -32.29 16.61
N PHE A 129 21.60 -31.89 15.35
CA PHE A 129 21.17 -30.54 14.98
C PHE A 129 19.81 -30.20 15.58
N TYR A 130 18.84 -31.10 15.40
CA TYR A 130 17.50 -30.94 15.94
C TYR A 130 17.46 -30.89 17.47
N ASN A 131 18.26 -31.73 18.13
CA ASN A 131 18.29 -31.82 19.60
C ASN A 131 18.99 -30.60 20.24
N ARG A 132 19.99 -30.02 19.56
CA ARG A 132 20.69 -28.83 20.04
C ARG A 132 19.85 -27.56 19.86
N ALA A 133 19.19 -27.39 18.72
CA ALA A 133 18.44 -26.17 18.41
C ALA A 133 17.26 -25.92 19.35
N SER A 134 17.02 -24.65 19.69
CA SER A 134 15.84 -24.20 20.42
C SER A 134 14.54 -24.57 19.69
N LYS A 135 13.52 -24.92 20.47
CA LYS A 135 12.16 -25.15 19.96
C LYS A 135 11.51 -23.87 19.43
N ASP A 136 12.06 -22.69 19.70
CA ASP A 136 11.58 -21.41 19.17
C ASP A 136 12.12 -21.06 17.77
N THR A 137 13.06 -21.84 17.22
CA THR A 137 13.60 -21.56 15.87
C THR A 137 12.51 -21.59 14.80
N GLU A 138 12.49 -20.63 13.87
CA GLU A 138 11.47 -20.56 12.83
C GLU A 138 11.68 -21.61 11.72
N PHE A 139 12.94 -21.95 11.45
CA PHE A 139 13.36 -22.88 10.39
C PHE A 139 14.77 -23.42 10.61
N TYR A 140 15.09 -24.50 9.92
CA TYR A 140 16.41 -25.14 9.91
C TYR A 140 17.07 -24.97 8.54
N VAL A 141 18.39 -24.89 8.49
CA VAL A 141 19.16 -24.81 7.24
C VAL A 141 20.25 -25.88 7.24
N LEU A 142 20.34 -26.62 6.13
CA LEU A 142 21.50 -27.46 5.84
C LEU A 142 22.50 -26.64 5.03
N ASP A 143 23.67 -26.43 5.60
CA ASP A 143 24.74 -25.63 5.00
C ASP A 143 25.78 -26.56 4.34
N VAL A 144 25.76 -26.59 3.00
CA VAL A 144 26.52 -27.54 2.17
C VAL A 144 27.52 -26.79 1.29
N GLU A 145 28.72 -26.58 1.83
CA GLU A 145 29.80 -25.87 1.13
C GLU A 145 30.91 -26.79 0.62
N VAL A 146 31.19 -27.86 1.36
CA VAL A 146 32.35 -28.73 1.15
C VAL A 146 31.94 -30.12 0.68
N GLN A 147 32.79 -30.73 -0.14
CA GLN A 147 32.59 -32.09 -0.60
C GLN A 147 33.08 -33.06 0.48
N THR A 148 32.15 -33.74 1.14
CA THR A 148 32.43 -34.61 2.30
C THR A 148 32.18 -36.08 2.02
N ASN A 149 31.65 -36.41 0.84
CA ASN A 149 31.18 -37.74 0.52
C ASN A 149 32.29 -38.80 0.59
N LYS A 150 31.98 -39.93 1.22
CA LYS A 150 32.89 -41.07 1.42
C LYS A 150 32.25 -42.32 0.83
N LYS A 151 33.04 -43.39 0.68
CA LYS A 151 32.55 -44.74 0.33
C LYS A 151 31.69 -44.78 -0.95
N GLY A 152 32.01 -43.95 -1.94
CA GLY A 152 31.29 -43.90 -3.22
C GLY A 152 29.90 -43.25 -3.17
N TYR A 153 29.42 -42.76 -2.02
CA TYR A 153 28.16 -42.04 -1.96
C TYR A 153 28.25 -40.70 -2.69
N SER A 154 27.15 -40.23 -3.26
CA SER A 154 27.05 -38.86 -3.78
C SER A 154 26.65 -37.88 -2.68
N MET A 155 27.01 -36.60 -2.82
CA MET A 155 26.50 -35.54 -1.94
C MET A 155 24.97 -35.51 -1.91
N ARG A 156 24.31 -35.69 -3.07
CA ARG A 156 22.84 -35.79 -3.16
C ARG A 156 22.28 -36.90 -2.26
N THR A 157 22.91 -38.09 -2.24
CA THR A 157 22.47 -39.22 -1.41
C THR A 157 22.56 -38.87 0.08
N ILE A 158 23.68 -38.28 0.50
CA ILE A 158 23.94 -37.90 1.90
C ILE A 158 22.94 -36.83 2.36
N ILE A 159 22.76 -35.76 1.58
CA ILE A 159 21.85 -34.66 1.92
C ILE A 159 20.38 -35.11 1.90
N ASN A 160 19.99 -36.00 0.98
CA ASN A 160 18.65 -36.58 0.99
C ASN A 160 18.36 -37.37 2.27
N GLU A 161 19.35 -38.12 2.78
CA GLU A 161 19.20 -38.87 4.03
C GLU A 161 19.18 -37.96 5.27
N TYR A 162 19.97 -36.89 5.28
CA TYR A 162 19.87 -35.83 6.29
C TYR A 162 18.46 -35.24 6.31
N MET A 163 17.98 -34.81 5.14
CA MET A 163 16.66 -34.19 4.97
C MET A 163 15.53 -35.12 5.38
N LYS A 164 15.61 -36.41 4.99
CA LYS A 164 14.65 -37.44 5.38
C LYS A 164 14.57 -37.61 6.89
N GLU A 165 15.72 -37.60 7.59
CA GLU A 165 15.73 -37.70 9.04
C GLU A 165 15.18 -36.44 9.70
N MET A 166 15.57 -35.24 9.25
CA MET A 166 15.01 -33.98 9.76
C MET A 166 13.48 -33.94 9.60
N ARG A 167 12.94 -34.46 8.49
CA ARG A 167 11.48 -34.52 8.27
C ARG A 167 10.74 -35.46 9.21
N LYS A 168 11.42 -36.44 9.81
CA LYS A 168 10.83 -37.24 10.91
C LYS A 168 10.79 -36.46 12.23
N LEU A 169 11.75 -35.55 12.44
CA LEU A 169 11.94 -34.82 13.69
C LEU A 169 11.15 -33.50 13.75
N THR A 170 10.88 -32.87 12.60
CA THR A 170 10.22 -31.57 12.54
C THR A 170 9.39 -31.36 11.28
N ASN A 171 8.27 -30.66 11.46
CA ASN A 171 7.43 -30.13 10.39
C ASN A 171 7.80 -28.68 10.00
N LYS A 172 8.77 -28.06 10.68
CA LYS A 172 9.22 -26.70 10.37
C LYS A 172 9.88 -26.62 8.99
N LYS A 173 10.01 -25.40 8.47
CA LYS A 173 10.66 -25.18 7.18
C LYS A 173 12.13 -25.62 7.26
N ILE A 174 12.62 -26.26 6.20
CA ILE A 174 14.03 -26.64 6.04
C ILE A 174 14.54 -26.00 4.76
N GLY A 175 15.60 -25.22 4.89
CA GLY A 175 16.31 -24.57 3.80
C GLY A 175 17.60 -25.29 3.42
N LEU A 176 18.05 -25.05 2.20
CA LEU A 176 19.35 -25.46 1.70
C LEU A 176 20.21 -24.22 1.48
N TYR A 177 21.33 -24.12 2.19
CA TYR A 177 22.43 -23.26 1.79
C TYR A 177 23.43 -24.06 0.96
N VAL A 178 23.78 -23.53 -0.21
CA VAL A 178 24.70 -24.20 -1.13
C VAL A 178 25.59 -23.16 -1.80
N ALA A 179 26.90 -23.35 -1.69
CA ALA A 179 27.87 -22.46 -2.33
C ALA A 179 27.63 -22.38 -3.85
N HIS A 180 27.65 -21.17 -4.41
CA HIS A 180 27.25 -20.92 -5.81
C HIS A 180 27.96 -21.84 -6.82
N HIS A 181 29.28 -21.95 -6.74
CA HIS A 181 30.11 -22.78 -7.63
C HIS A 181 29.98 -24.29 -7.37
N LYS A 182 29.34 -24.70 -6.26
CA LYS A 182 29.04 -26.11 -5.96
C LYS A 182 27.63 -26.53 -6.39
N TYR A 183 26.75 -25.58 -6.72
CA TYR A 183 25.35 -25.84 -7.02
C TYR A 183 25.18 -26.92 -8.10
N SER A 184 25.87 -26.77 -9.25
CA SER A 184 25.82 -27.74 -10.34
C SER A 184 26.57 -29.05 -10.02
N SER A 185 27.69 -28.99 -9.32
CA SER A 185 28.57 -30.16 -9.12
C SER A 185 28.03 -31.13 -8.08
N PHE A 186 27.41 -30.64 -6.99
CA PHE A 186 26.83 -31.51 -5.97
C PHE A 186 25.52 -32.17 -6.40
N LYS A 187 24.88 -31.68 -7.47
CA LYS A 187 23.62 -32.22 -8.02
C LYS A 187 22.55 -32.44 -6.95
N LEU A 188 22.48 -31.53 -5.97
CA LEU A 188 21.54 -31.63 -4.85
C LEU A 188 20.09 -31.51 -5.34
N ASP A 189 19.18 -32.13 -4.61
CA ASP A 189 17.75 -32.06 -4.90
C ASP A 189 17.09 -30.87 -4.19
N ALA A 190 17.33 -29.67 -4.72
CA ALA A 190 16.82 -28.43 -4.13
C ALA A 190 15.28 -28.40 -4.03
N SER A 191 14.56 -29.18 -4.84
CA SER A 191 13.09 -29.25 -4.84
C SER A 191 12.50 -29.81 -3.54
N LYS A 192 13.30 -30.54 -2.76
CA LYS A 192 12.87 -31.10 -1.46
C LYS A 192 12.86 -30.07 -0.34
N PHE A 193 13.56 -28.96 -0.52
CA PHE A 193 13.70 -27.91 0.48
C PHE A 193 12.58 -26.87 0.33
N ASN A 194 12.21 -26.24 1.44
CA ASN A 194 11.23 -25.16 1.39
C ASN A 194 11.80 -23.92 0.72
N PHE A 195 13.09 -23.66 0.94
CA PHE A 195 13.77 -22.53 0.34
C PHE A 195 15.25 -22.83 0.08
N VAL A 196 15.82 -22.08 -0.86
CA VAL A 196 17.25 -22.12 -1.19
C VAL A 196 17.88 -20.79 -0.82
N TRP A 197 19.05 -20.86 -0.19
CA TRP A 197 19.89 -19.76 0.22
C TRP A 197 21.23 -19.86 -0.50
N ILE A 198 21.63 -18.84 -1.25
CA ILE A 198 22.85 -18.88 -2.08
C ILE A 198 23.75 -17.71 -1.71
N PRO A 199 25.04 -17.96 -1.40
CA PRO A 199 26.04 -16.92 -1.30
C PRO A 199 26.53 -16.50 -2.68
N ARG A 200 26.59 -15.20 -2.93
CA ARG A 200 27.32 -14.65 -4.07
C ARG A 200 27.73 -13.22 -3.76
N TYR A 201 29.02 -12.96 -3.75
CA TYR A 201 29.55 -11.64 -3.38
C TYR A 201 29.99 -10.93 -4.67
N GLY A 202 29.73 -9.62 -4.77
CA GLY A 202 30.04 -8.82 -5.97
C GLY A 202 28.81 -8.31 -6.73
N TYR A 203 29.00 -7.88 -7.97
CA TYR A 203 28.01 -7.06 -8.71
C TYR A 203 26.79 -7.82 -9.22
N SER A 204 26.88 -9.13 -9.40
CA SER A 204 25.77 -9.94 -9.92
C SER A 204 25.19 -10.83 -8.84
N GLY A 205 23.86 -10.94 -8.80
CA GLY A 205 23.17 -11.84 -7.88
C GLY A 205 23.29 -13.31 -8.29
N PRO A 206 22.78 -14.25 -7.48
CA PRO A 206 22.78 -15.66 -7.83
C PRO A 206 21.96 -15.94 -9.10
N ILE A 207 22.47 -16.80 -9.99
CA ILE A 207 21.78 -17.19 -11.24
C ILE A 207 20.77 -18.33 -11.03
N TYR A 208 20.93 -19.09 -9.94
CA TYR A 208 20.01 -20.17 -9.58
C TYR A 208 18.85 -19.63 -8.76
N LYS A 209 17.68 -20.30 -8.86
CA LYS A 209 16.49 -19.95 -8.11
C LYS A 209 16.77 -20.04 -6.60
N HIS A 210 16.51 -18.95 -5.89
CA HIS A 210 16.72 -18.83 -4.45
C HIS A 210 15.64 -17.95 -3.83
N GLN A 211 15.53 -18.01 -2.50
CA GLN A 211 14.67 -17.15 -1.69
C GLN A 211 15.50 -16.22 -0.81
N LEU A 212 16.73 -16.64 -0.47
CA LEU A 212 17.67 -15.87 0.31
C LEU A 212 19.00 -15.78 -0.43
N TRP A 213 19.61 -14.60 -0.43
CA TRP A 213 20.90 -14.32 -1.05
C TRP A 213 21.85 -13.75 -0.01
N GLN A 214 22.91 -14.47 0.35
CA GLN A 214 24.01 -13.89 1.14
C GLN A 214 24.87 -13.06 0.19
N TYR A 215 24.81 -11.75 0.33
CA TYR A 215 25.38 -10.82 -0.66
C TYR A 215 26.71 -10.22 -0.21
N THR A 216 27.04 -10.32 1.08
CA THR A 216 28.30 -9.85 1.64
C THR A 216 28.62 -10.59 2.93
N ASP A 217 29.91 -10.76 3.17
CA ASP A 217 30.49 -11.31 4.40
C ASP A 217 31.20 -10.24 5.26
N SER A 218 31.08 -8.98 4.85
CA SER A 218 31.77 -7.81 5.40
C SER A 218 30.78 -6.73 5.84
N GLY A 219 29.54 -7.12 6.12
CA GLY A 219 28.51 -6.26 6.65
C GLY A 219 28.81 -5.76 8.07
N ARG A 220 28.05 -4.74 8.49
CA ARG A 220 28.09 -4.15 9.83
C ARG A 220 26.67 -4.11 10.39
N VAL A 221 26.49 -4.65 11.59
CA VAL A 221 25.23 -4.58 12.33
C VAL A 221 25.50 -3.92 13.68
N PRO A 222 24.78 -2.85 14.05
CA PRO A 222 24.94 -2.23 15.37
C PRO A 222 24.84 -3.27 16.50
N GLY A 223 25.81 -3.27 17.41
CA GLY A 223 25.88 -4.22 18.53
C GLY A 223 26.58 -5.54 18.22
N ILE A 224 26.96 -5.81 16.97
CA ILE A 224 27.83 -6.94 16.60
C ILE A 224 29.21 -6.40 16.22
N ASN A 225 30.24 -6.89 16.90
CA ASN A 225 31.62 -6.51 16.60
C ASN A 225 32.15 -7.26 15.38
N GLY A 226 32.95 -6.59 14.56
CA GLY A 226 33.56 -7.22 13.39
C GLY A 226 32.57 -7.44 12.24
N ASN A 227 32.95 -8.31 11.32
CA ASN A 227 32.24 -8.54 10.07
C ASN A 227 31.04 -9.47 10.29
N VAL A 228 29.95 -9.17 9.60
CA VAL A 228 28.69 -9.94 9.67
C VAL A 228 28.26 -10.32 8.26
N ASP A 229 27.87 -11.57 8.09
CA ASP A 229 27.24 -12.05 6.86
C ASP A 229 25.83 -11.47 6.74
N LEU A 230 25.56 -10.75 5.65
CA LEU A 230 24.27 -10.13 5.39
C LEU A 230 23.56 -10.74 4.20
N ASN A 231 22.24 -10.80 4.33
CA ASN A 231 21.35 -11.52 3.44
C ASN A 231 20.23 -10.63 2.92
N ARG A 232 19.75 -10.92 1.71
CA ARG A 232 18.60 -10.28 1.07
C ARG A 232 17.58 -11.30 0.62
N LEU A 233 16.32 -10.91 0.66
CA LEU A 233 15.23 -11.68 0.08
C LEU A 233 15.31 -11.60 -1.45
N ALA A 234 15.14 -12.73 -2.12
CA ALA A 234 14.98 -12.76 -3.57
C ALA A 234 13.65 -12.12 -3.98
N GLY A 235 13.57 -11.59 -5.21
CA GLY A 235 12.36 -10.96 -5.76
C GLY A 235 11.10 -11.81 -5.55
N GLY A 236 10.06 -11.21 -4.97
CA GLY A 236 8.79 -11.87 -4.66
C GLY A 236 8.76 -12.64 -3.32
N THR A 237 9.89 -12.85 -2.65
CA THR A 237 9.95 -13.45 -1.32
C THR A 237 9.72 -12.39 -0.26
N LYS A 238 8.85 -12.67 0.73
CA LYS A 238 8.56 -11.77 1.86
C LYS A 238 9.21 -12.26 3.13
N LEU A 239 9.60 -11.35 4.02
CA LEU A 239 10.16 -11.71 5.34
C LEU A 239 9.24 -12.63 6.14
N GLU A 240 7.92 -12.41 6.04
CA GLU A 240 6.88 -13.22 6.71
C GLU A 240 6.94 -14.71 6.35
N TYR A 241 7.47 -15.04 5.17
CA TYR A 241 7.70 -16.43 4.76
C TYR A 241 8.66 -17.15 5.73
N PHE A 242 9.65 -16.41 6.25
CA PHE A 242 10.67 -16.92 7.15
C PHE A 242 10.29 -16.80 8.62
N THR A 243 9.66 -15.69 9.02
CA THR A 243 9.49 -15.36 10.44
C THR A 243 8.15 -15.80 11.01
N ASN A 244 7.21 -16.29 10.18
CA ASN A 244 5.80 -16.57 10.51
C ASN A 244 5.07 -15.40 11.25
N LYS A 245 5.72 -14.24 11.40
CA LYS A 245 5.16 -13.01 11.90
C LYS A 245 4.54 -12.29 10.71
N VAL A 246 3.22 -12.18 10.74
CA VAL A 246 2.52 -11.15 9.97
C VAL A 246 3.11 -9.81 10.41
N THR A 247 3.62 -9.01 9.47
CA THR A 247 4.13 -7.68 9.77
C THR A 247 2.94 -6.85 10.26
N THR A 248 2.73 -6.78 11.56
CA THR A 248 1.80 -5.80 12.14
C THR A 248 2.35 -4.44 11.80
N ILE A 249 1.77 -3.78 10.79
CA ILE A 249 1.99 -2.36 10.55
C ILE A 249 1.83 -1.67 11.91
N SER A 250 2.85 -0.92 12.32
CA SER A 250 2.80 -0.22 13.61
C SER A 250 1.49 0.55 13.73
N ASN A 251 0.89 0.55 14.92
CA ASN A 251 -0.38 1.26 15.13
C ASN A 251 -0.27 2.75 14.72
N SER A 252 0.92 3.36 14.84
CA SER A 252 1.18 4.74 14.41
C SER A 252 1.05 4.92 12.89
N GLU A 253 1.58 4.01 12.08
CA GLU A 253 1.45 4.06 10.62
C GLU A 253 0.03 3.76 10.14
N LEU A 254 -0.68 2.85 10.82
CA LEU A 254 -2.07 2.56 10.52
C LEU A 254 -2.98 3.77 10.77
N VAL A 255 -2.79 4.48 11.89
CA VAL A 255 -3.60 5.66 12.22
C VAL A 255 -3.41 6.77 11.19
N LYS A 256 -2.22 6.94 10.62
CA LYS A 256 -1.97 7.92 9.55
C LYS A 256 -2.75 7.59 8.27
N LYS A 257 -2.74 6.32 7.86
CA LYS A 257 -3.26 5.88 6.55
C LYS A 257 -4.74 5.48 6.57
N TYR A 258 -5.26 5.03 7.71
CA TYR A 258 -6.57 4.41 7.83
C TYR A 258 -7.39 4.99 8.98
N TYR A 259 -8.72 4.87 8.87
CA TYR A 259 -9.60 5.00 10.02
C TYR A 259 -9.51 3.72 10.87
N VAL A 260 -8.91 3.84 12.05
CA VAL A 260 -8.82 2.75 13.06
C VAL A 260 -9.96 2.79 14.08
N THR A 261 -10.66 3.92 14.18
CA THR A 261 -11.89 4.11 14.95
C THR A 261 -13.09 4.29 14.02
N ASN A 262 -14.30 3.98 14.49
CA ASN A 262 -15.50 4.03 13.66
C ASN A 262 -15.85 5.48 13.27
N PRO A 263 -15.77 5.86 11.98
CA PRO A 263 -16.11 7.21 11.53
C PRO A 263 -17.62 7.48 11.50
N LYS A 264 -18.47 6.46 11.73
CA LYS A 264 -19.95 6.45 11.61
C LYS A 264 -20.46 6.65 10.18
N TYR A 265 -19.98 7.66 9.46
CA TYR A 265 -20.27 7.90 8.05
C TYR A 265 -18.99 8.25 7.30
N VAL A 266 -18.94 7.84 6.03
CA VAL A 266 -17.85 8.22 5.12
C VAL A 266 -18.38 8.68 3.77
N LEU A 267 -17.72 9.69 3.21
CA LEU A 267 -17.85 10.15 1.83
C LEU A 267 -16.73 9.52 0.99
N LEU A 268 -17.08 9.00 -0.19
CA LEU A 268 -16.10 8.38 -1.10
C LEU A 268 -15.39 9.44 -1.95
N LYS A 269 -14.06 9.51 -1.83
CA LYS A 269 -13.20 10.41 -2.62
C LYS A 269 -12.92 9.90 -4.02
N LYS A 270 -13.15 8.60 -4.25
CA LYS A 270 -12.94 7.85 -5.51
C LYS A 270 -13.96 6.70 -5.57
N PRO A 271 -14.15 6.03 -6.72
CA PRO A 271 -14.90 4.78 -6.76
C PRO A 271 -14.27 3.73 -5.83
N VAL A 272 -15.09 3.03 -5.04
CA VAL A 272 -14.60 2.03 -4.06
C VAL A 272 -15.32 0.70 -4.22
N ASN A 273 -14.54 -0.36 -4.39
CA ASN A 273 -15.03 -1.74 -4.41
C ASN A 273 -15.53 -2.19 -3.03
N VAL A 274 -16.61 -2.96 -3.04
CA VAL A 274 -17.26 -3.56 -1.87
C VAL A 274 -17.05 -5.06 -1.88
N TYR A 275 -16.75 -5.65 -0.72
CA TYR A 275 -16.39 -7.05 -0.59
C TYR A 275 -17.26 -7.78 0.44
N LYS A 276 -17.48 -9.08 0.22
CA LYS A 276 -18.18 -9.98 1.14
C LYS A 276 -17.35 -10.34 2.38
N LYS A 277 -16.02 -10.30 2.27
CA LYS A 277 -15.05 -10.68 3.31
C LYS A 277 -13.95 -9.62 3.44
N THR A 278 -13.21 -9.65 4.55
CA THR A 278 -12.10 -8.71 4.84
C THR A 278 -10.84 -8.93 3.99
N SER A 279 -10.73 -10.06 3.27
CA SER A 279 -9.57 -10.45 2.46
C SER A 279 -9.48 -9.78 1.08
N PHE A 280 -10.49 -9.04 0.63
CA PHE A 280 -10.47 -8.19 -0.58
C PHE A 280 -10.05 -8.86 -1.90
N ASP A 281 -10.20 -10.18 -1.99
CA ASP A 281 -9.92 -10.95 -3.20
C ASP A 281 -11.00 -10.74 -4.27
N LYS A 282 -10.64 -10.97 -5.55
CA LYS A 282 -11.55 -10.84 -6.70
C LYS A 282 -12.85 -11.64 -6.53
N LYS A 283 -12.76 -12.89 -6.03
CA LYS A 283 -13.92 -13.76 -5.75
C LYS A 283 -14.88 -13.20 -4.70
N ASN A 284 -14.40 -12.32 -3.83
CA ASN A 284 -15.17 -11.74 -2.75
C ASN A 284 -15.74 -10.36 -3.12
N LYS A 285 -15.44 -9.82 -4.30
CA LYS A 285 -15.99 -8.53 -4.77
C LYS A 285 -17.50 -8.67 -4.99
N LYS A 286 -18.29 -7.77 -4.38
CA LYS A 286 -19.76 -7.72 -4.46
C LYS A 286 -20.23 -6.69 -5.50
N LYS A 287 -19.74 -5.45 -5.40
CA LYS A 287 -20.09 -4.33 -6.28
C LYS A 287 -19.06 -3.21 -6.14
N SER A 288 -19.30 -2.06 -6.77
CA SER A 288 -18.55 -0.83 -6.54
C SER A 288 -19.51 0.32 -6.27
N TYR A 289 -19.15 1.22 -5.35
CA TYR A 289 -19.82 2.50 -5.18
C TYR A 289 -19.07 3.59 -5.97
N LYS A 290 -19.83 4.54 -6.51
CA LYS A 290 -19.27 5.68 -7.26
C LYS A 290 -18.63 6.69 -6.30
N GLU A 291 -17.70 7.48 -6.81
CA GLU A 291 -17.21 8.68 -6.12
C GLU A 291 -18.39 9.59 -5.71
N GLY A 292 -18.24 10.32 -4.60
CA GLY A 292 -19.28 11.19 -4.06
C GLY A 292 -20.40 10.47 -3.30
N THR A 293 -20.37 9.14 -3.23
CA THR A 293 -21.33 8.35 -2.45
C THR A 293 -21.07 8.51 -0.95
N ARG A 294 -22.13 8.66 -0.16
CA ARG A 294 -22.10 8.63 1.31
C ARG A 294 -22.53 7.26 1.82
N LEU A 295 -21.75 6.68 2.73
CA LEU A 295 -21.98 5.35 3.29
C LEU A 295 -21.99 5.37 4.82
N LYS A 296 -22.94 4.63 5.41
CA LYS A 296 -23.00 4.38 6.86
C LYS A 296 -22.07 3.23 7.24
N VAL A 297 -21.23 3.45 8.23
CA VAL A 297 -20.26 2.49 8.75
C VAL A 297 -20.78 1.90 10.06
N LYS A 298 -20.94 0.58 10.08
CA LYS A 298 -21.36 -0.18 11.26
C LYS A 298 -20.23 -0.30 12.28
N LYS A 299 -19.05 -0.73 11.85
CA LYS A 299 -17.85 -0.84 12.69
C LYS A 299 -16.56 -0.89 11.86
N VAL A 300 -15.42 -0.70 12.52
CA VAL A 300 -14.10 -0.98 11.95
C VAL A 300 -13.70 -2.41 12.33
N VAL A 301 -13.21 -3.17 11.36
CA VAL A 301 -12.64 -4.51 11.59
C VAL A 301 -11.24 -4.59 10.96
N LYS A 302 -10.36 -5.42 11.49
CA LYS A 302 -9.04 -5.67 10.88
C LYS A 302 -9.10 -6.90 9.97
N SER A 303 -8.35 -6.89 8.87
CA SER A 303 -8.06 -8.11 8.10
C SER A 303 -7.15 -9.05 8.90
N SER A 304 -6.92 -10.27 8.38
CA SER A 304 -5.92 -11.20 8.93
C SER A 304 -4.51 -10.58 9.00
N THR A 305 -4.22 -9.64 8.10
CA THR A 305 -2.97 -8.86 8.05
C THR A 305 -3.00 -7.58 8.89
N GLY A 306 -4.01 -7.38 9.74
CA GLY A 306 -4.12 -6.22 10.63
C GLY A 306 -4.60 -4.92 9.98
N ILE A 307 -4.86 -4.90 8.66
CA ILE A 307 -5.25 -3.67 7.96
C ILE A 307 -6.73 -3.34 8.24
N PRO A 308 -7.05 -2.12 8.68
CA PRO A 308 -8.44 -1.72 8.96
C PRO A 308 -9.35 -1.75 7.72
N ARG A 309 -10.60 -2.13 7.95
CA ARG A 309 -11.71 -2.20 7.00
C ARG A 309 -12.94 -1.59 7.64
N LEU A 310 -13.78 -0.94 6.84
CA LEU A 310 -15.07 -0.45 7.28
C LEU A 310 -16.11 -1.49 6.94
N GLN A 311 -16.78 -2.03 7.96
CA GLN A 311 -17.97 -2.85 7.76
C GLN A 311 -19.18 -1.93 7.57
N LEU A 312 -19.92 -2.13 6.50
CA LEU A 312 -21.15 -1.41 6.19
C LEU A 312 -22.35 -2.03 6.93
N ALA A 313 -23.50 -1.35 6.90
CA ALA A 313 -24.71 -1.81 7.55
C ALA A 313 -25.18 -3.19 7.06
N ASP A 314 -25.00 -3.49 5.77
CA ASP A 314 -25.34 -4.77 5.12
C ASP A 314 -24.31 -5.89 5.39
N GLY A 315 -23.34 -5.65 6.28
CA GLY A 315 -22.29 -6.59 6.65
C GLY A 315 -21.12 -6.68 5.66
N SER A 316 -21.21 -6.02 4.50
CA SER A 316 -20.12 -5.96 3.52
C SER A 316 -18.99 -5.02 3.94
N TYR A 317 -17.87 -5.06 3.23
CA TYR A 317 -16.64 -4.39 3.64
C TYR A 317 -16.08 -3.49 2.53
N ILE A 318 -15.59 -2.31 2.92
CA ILE A 318 -14.79 -1.40 2.09
C ILE A 318 -13.48 -1.02 2.80
N SER A 319 -12.52 -0.49 2.04
CA SER A 319 -11.23 -0.07 2.61
C SER A 319 -11.45 1.07 3.60
N ALA A 320 -10.73 1.05 4.73
CA ALA A 320 -10.70 2.17 5.68
C ALA A 320 -9.67 3.25 5.31
N SER A 321 -9.07 3.19 4.12
CA SER A 321 -8.00 4.10 3.69
C SER A 321 -8.49 5.54 3.55
N LYS A 322 -7.85 6.48 4.26
CA LYS A 322 -8.13 7.93 4.18
C LYS A 322 -7.88 8.53 2.79
N SER A 323 -7.13 7.84 1.93
CA SER A 323 -6.96 8.22 0.52
C SER A 323 -8.21 7.94 -0.34
N LEU A 324 -9.07 7.02 0.10
CA LEU A 324 -10.27 6.58 -0.62
C LEU A 324 -11.55 7.14 0.00
N VAL A 325 -11.54 7.36 1.32
CA VAL A 325 -12.72 7.77 2.08
C VAL A 325 -12.40 8.94 3.00
N LEU A 326 -13.40 9.78 3.25
CA LEU A 326 -13.37 10.90 4.20
C LEU A 326 -14.49 10.74 5.22
N LYS A 327 -14.21 10.89 6.51
CA LYS A 327 -15.24 10.93 7.56
C LYS A 327 -16.22 12.07 7.30
N THR A 328 -17.52 11.80 7.43
CA THR A 328 -18.60 12.79 7.27
C THR A 328 -19.72 12.54 8.29
N SER A 329 -20.82 13.30 8.19
CA SER A 329 -22.00 13.22 9.05
C SER A 329 -23.15 12.46 8.37
N ALA A 330 -24.22 12.18 9.13
CA ALA A 330 -25.42 11.54 8.58
C ALA A 330 -26.11 12.42 7.52
N THR A 331 -26.14 13.72 7.79
CA THR A 331 -26.66 14.78 6.93
C THR A 331 -25.51 15.55 6.27
N SER A 332 -25.80 16.16 5.12
CA SER A 332 -24.88 16.98 4.34
C SER A 332 -25.70 18.06 3.64
N ASN A 333 -25.19 19.30 3.68
CA ASN A 333 -25.72 20.39 2.86
C ASN A 333 -25.36 20.23 1.39
N PHE A 334 -24.42 19.33 1.07
CA PHE A 334 -24.08 19.00 -0.31
C PHE A 334 -24.83 17.77 -0.79
N TYR A 335 -25.29 17.82 -2.04
CA TYR A 335 -25.78 16.65 -2.75
C TYR A 335 -24.67 15.58 -2.86
N THR A 336 -25.10 14.34 -2.78
CA THR A 336 -24.28 13.13 -2.88
C THR A 336 -24.81 12.25 -4.00
N THR A 337 -24.04 11.23 -4.39
CA THR A 337 -24.55 10.26 -5.37
C THR A 337 -25.85 9.59 -4.91
N ASN A 338 -26.06 9.49 -3.59
CA ASN A 338 -27.27 8.90 -3.01
C ASN A 338 -28.55 9.66 -3.40
N ASP A 339 -28.45 10.96 -3.67
CA ASP A 339 -29.59 11.81 -4.03
C ASP A 339 -30.05 11.59 -5.49
N ASN A 340 -29.23 10.95 -6.35
CA ASN A 340 -29.56 10.59 -7.73
C ASN A 340 -30.01 11.74 -8.67
N VAL A 341 -29.64 12.98 -8.33
CA VAL A 341 -29.99 14.20 -9.07
C VAL A 341 -29.58 14.13 -10.54
N LYS A 342 -30.52 14.47 -11.43
CA LYS A 342 -30.32 14.46 -12.90
C LYS A 342 -30.14 15.85 -13.48
N GLN A 343 -30.85 16.82 -12.94
CA GLN A 343 -30.80 18.21 -13.36
C GLN A 343 -30.78 19.10 -12.14
N VAL A 344 -29.99 20.16 -12.22
CA VAL A 344 -29.92 21.19 -11.20
C VAL A 344 -30.10 22.56 -11.80
N MET A 345 -30.63 23.47 -11.00
CA MET A 345 -30.74 24.89 -11.32
C MET A 345 -29.96 25.70 -10.29
N THR A 346 -29.26 26.73 -10.73
CA THR A 346 -28.60 27.67 -9.83
C THR A 346 -29.63 28.57 -9.13
N ILE A 347 -29.48 28.73 -7.82
CA ILE A 347 -30.36 29.60 -7.01
C ILE A 347 -29.84 31.05 -7.04
N ARG A 348 -28.53 31.21 -7.25
CA ARG A 348 -27.82 32.50 -7.27
C ARG A 348 -26.75 32.49 -8.35
N ASN A 349 -26.12 33.64 -8.58
CA ASN A 349 -24.96 33.71 -9.47
C ASN A 349 -23.82 32.87 -8.90
N LEU A 350 -23.25 31.99 -9.72
CA LEU A 350 -22.18 31.06 -9.36
C LEU A 350 -21.06 31.09 -10.40
N TYR A 351 -20.03 30.27 -10.15
CA TYR A 351 -19.00 29.95 -11.12
C TYR A 351 -18.90 28.44 -11.34
N SER A 352 -18.61 28.07 -12.58
CA SER A 352 -18.23 26.71 -12.92
C SER A 352 -16.72 26.64 -13.21
N TYR A 353 -16.12 25.46 -13.06
CA TYR A 353 -14.67 25.26 -13.11
C TYR A 353 -14.27 24.12 -14.04
N ARG A 354 -13.04 24.15 -14.58
CA ARG A 354 -12.49 23.07 -15.42
C ARG A 354 -12.02 21.85 -14.64
N SER A 355 -11.93 21.95 -13.32
CA SER A 355 -11.50 20.88 -12.42
C SER A 355 -12.47 20.72 -11.26
N SER A 356 -12.66 19.49 -10.81
CA SER A 356 -13.41 19.23 -9.57
C SER A 356 -12.67 19.73 -8.34
N THR A 357 -11.34 19.82 -8.40
CA THR A 357 -10.45 20.07 -7.24
C THR A 357 -9.71 21.41 -7.28
N SER A 358 -9.90 22.20 -8.33
CA SER A 358 -9.29 23.53 -8.48
C SER A 358 -10.34 24.57 -8.86
N ASN A 359 -10.15 25.79 -8.37
CA ASN A 359 -11.01 26.94 -8.67
C ASN A 359 -10.44 27.87 -9.74
N THR A 360 -9.38 27.45 -10.43
CA THR A 360 -8.72 28.22 -11.48
C THR A 360 -9.59 28.34 -12.74
N SER A 361 -9.51 29.51 -13.40
CA SER A 361 -10.24 29.81 -14.65
C SER A 361 -11.77 29.62 -14.54
N PRO A 362 -12.42 30.32 -13.60
CA PRO A 362 -13.87 30.24 -13.43
C PRO A 362 -14.61 30.76 -14.67
N GLU A 363 -15.80 30.24 -14.91
CA GLU A 363 -16.75 30.75 -15.89
C GLU A 363 -18.03 31.12 -15.15
N PHE A 364 -18.50 32.35 -15.38
CA PHE A 364 -19.68 32.90 -14.71
C PHE A 364 -20.94 32.13 -15.11
N VAL A 365 -21.79 31.86 -14.14
CA VAL A 365 -23.07 31.18 -14.32
C VAL A 365 -24.15 32.01 -13.62
N PRO A 366 -25.10 32.60 -14.37
CA PRO A 366 -26.22 33.33 -13.78
C PRO A 366 -27.09 32.47 -12.87
N ALA A 367 -27.85 33.09 -11.98
CA ALA A 367 -28.96 32.46 -11.28
C ALA A 367 -29.98 31.89 -12.29
N ASN A 368 -30.77 30.91 -11.85
CA ASN A 368 -31.81 30.21 -12.62
C ASN A 368 -31.31 29.44 -13.86
N THR A 369 -30.00 29.19 -13.96
CA THR A 369 -29.44 28.41 -15.08
C THR A 369 -29.58 26.92 -14.81
N ILE A 370 -30.17 26.17 -15.75
CA ILE A 370 -30.39 24.72 -15.65
C ILE A 370 -29.24 23.94 -16.30
N PHE A 371 -28.79 22.89 -15.61
CA PHE A 371 -27.75 21.97 -16.10
C PHE A 371 -28.15 20.51 -15.94
N ASN A 372 -27.75 19.70 -16.91
CA ASN A 372 -27.72 18.25 -16.77
C ASN A 372 -26.51 17.81 -15.94
N VAL A 373 -26.78 17.00 -14.91
CA VAL A 373 -25.77 16.41 -14.03
C VAL A 373 -25.30 15.08 -14.63
N SER A 374 -24.02 15.01 -15.00
CA SER A 374 -23.38 13.76 -15.43
C SER A 374 -23.08 12.85 -14.23
N ARG A 375 -22.48 13.41 -13.18
CA ARG A 375 -22.14 12.69 -11.94
C ARG A 375 -21.83 13.66 -10.80
N VAL A 376 -21.88 13.14 -9.58
CA VAL A 376 -21.36 13.80 -8.37
C VAL A 376 -19.90 13.38 -8.16
N VAL A 377 -19.02 14.34 -7.85
CA VAL A 377 -17.57 14.12 -7.64
C VAL A 377 -17.10 14.81 -6.36
N TYR A 378 -15.99 14.33 -5.81
CA TYR A 378 -15.36 14.92 -4.63
C TYR A 378 -14.51 16.14 -5.05
N ASN A 379 -14.58 17.23 -4.29
CA ASN A 379 -13.94 18.50 -4.65
C ASN A 379 -12.54 18.71 -4.06
N GLY A 380 -12.01 17.75 -3.30
CA GLY A 380 -10.70 17.91 -2.64
C GLY A 380 -10.79 18.46 -1.22
N SER A 381 -11.71 19.38 -0.93
CA SER A 381 -11.81 20.12 0.35
C SER A 381 -12.79 19.54 1.37
N GLY A 382 -13.49 18.46 1.04
CA GLY A 382 -14.40 17.79 1.97
C GLY A 382 -15.84 17.71 1.50
N GLU A 383 -16.12 18.25 0.32
CA GLU A 383 -17.46 18.44 -0.19
C GLU A 383 -17.57 17.84 -1.60
N ASN A 384 -18.76 17.94 -2.19
CA ASN A 384 -19.02 17.45 -3.53
C ASN A 384 -19.25 18.59 -4.52
N ARG A 385 -19.04 18.27 -5.80
CA ARG A 385 -19.45 19.08 -6.95
C ARG A 385 -20.26 18.23 -7.91
N PHE A 386 -21.07 18.90 -8.72
CA PHE A 386 -21.65 18.29 -9.90
C PHE A 386 -20.68 18.43 -11.07
N ALA A 387 -20.38 17.32 -11.74
CA ALA A 387 -19.85 17.33 -13.09
C ALA A 387 -21.02 17.51 -14.06
N ILE A 388 -20.94 18.54 -14.89
CA ILE A 388 -21.97 18.88 -15.89
C ILE A 388 -21.52 18.48 -17.30
N ILE A 389 -22.45 18.39 -18.26
CA ILE A 389 -22.22 17.77 -19.59
C ILE A 389 -21.07 18.42 -20.38
N ASN A 390 -20.83 19.73 -20.22
CA ASN A 390 -19.73 20.45 -20.88
C ASN A 390 -18.34 20.18 -20.25
N GLY A 391 -18.21 19.16 -19.40
CA GLY A 391 -16.95 18.80 -18.76
C GLY A 391 -16.52 19.74 -17.63
N ARG A 392 -17.37 20.71 -17.26
CA ARG A 392 -17.13 21.62 -16.13
C ARG A 392 -17.72 21.08 -14.84
N PHE A 393 -17.37 21.74 -13.74
CA PHE A 393 -17.80 21.39 -12.38
C PHE A 393 -18.42 22.60 -11.70
N ILE A 394 -19.56 22.40 -11.04
CA ILE A 394 -20.27 23.45 -10.29
C ILE A 394 -20.58 22.96 -8.87
N SER A 395 -20.88 23.90 -7.97
CA SER A 395 -21.24 23.60 -6.58
C SER A 395 -22.36 22.56 -6.50
N ALA A 396 -22.24 21.65 -5.54
CA ALA A 396 -23.32 20.73 -5.16
C ALA A 396 -23.96 21.14 -3.82
N ASP A 397 -23.70 22.35 -3.32
CA ASP A 397 -24.34 22.88 -2.12
C ASP A 397 -25.83 23.14 -2.38
N LYS A 398 -26.70 22.65 -1.50
CA LYS A 398 -28.17 22.86 -1.56
C LYS A 398 -28.59 24.31 -1.39
N ASN A 399 -27.69 25.19 -0.95
CA ASN A 399 -27.91 26.64 -0.92
C ASN A 399 -27.53 27.32 -2.24
N ASP A 400 -26.74 26.66 -3.07
CA ASP A 400 -26.26 27.19 -4.36
C ASP A 400 -27.12 26.71 -5.51
N VAL A 401 -27.59 25.47 -5.41
CA VAL A 401 -28.35 24.79 -6.45
C VAL A 401 -29.50 23.99 -5.86
N VAL A 402 -30.55 23.84 -6.66
CA VAL A 402 -31.71 23.01 -6.35
C VAL A 402 -31.92 21.96 -7.45
N GLU A 403 -32.37 20.77 -7.08
CA GLU A 403 -32.80 19.76 -8.05
C GLU A 403 -34.01 20.27 -8.84
N VAL A 404 -33.92 20.16 -10.16
CA VAL A 404 -35.01 20.57 -11.05
C VAL A 404 -36.17 19.60 -10.93
N PRO A 405 -37.42 20.07 -10.74
CA PRO A 405 -38.58 19.20 -10.67
C PRO A 405 -38.73 18.32 -11.92
N ALA A 406 -39.05 17.03 -11.74
CA ALA A 406 -39.22 16.08 -12.87
C ALA A 406 -40.34 16.45 -13.85
N THR A 407 -41.19 17.42 -13.50
CA THR A 407 -42.30 17.93 -14.32
C THR A 407 -42.00 19.27 -14.97
N ILE A 408 -40.76 19.77 -14.91
CA ILE A 408 -40.38 21.13 -15.35
C ILE A 408 -40.81 21.45 -16.80
N GLN A 409 -40.81 20.44 -17.68
CA GLN A 409 -41.26 20.53 -19.08
C GLN A 409 -42.72 20.97 -19.25
N ASN A 410 -43.54 20.75 -18.22
CA ASN A 410 -44.96 21.13 -18.20
C ASN A 410 -45.16 22.62 -17.87
N TYR A 411 -44.09 23.38 -17.68
CA TYR A 411 -44.11 24.77 -17.26
C TYR A 411 -43.46 25.65 -18.33
N PHE A 412 -43.88 26.92 -18.41
CA PHE A 412 -43.10 27.95 -19.09
C PHE A 412 -41.90 28.31 -18.21
N LEU A 413 -40.72 28.31 -18.81
CA LEU A 413 -39.43 28.51 -18.13
C LEU A 413 -38.86 29.91 -18.34
N GLU A 414 -39.31 30.56 -19.40
CA GLU A 414 -38.93 31.90 -19.81
C GLU A 414 -40.20 32.65 -20.22
N TYR A 415 -40.14 33.97 -20.11
CA TYR A 415 -41.18 34.85 -20.61
C TYR A 415 -40.72 35.46 -21.94
N ASP A 416 -41.56 35.31 -22.97
CA ASP A 416 -41.45 36.06 -24.21
C ASP A 416 -42.61 37.07 -24.22
N SER A 417 -42.28 38.35 -24.34
CA SER A 417 -43.27 39.44 -24.34
C SER A 417 -44.34 39.35 -25.43
N SER A 418 -44.09 38.56 -26.48
CA SER A 418 -45.08 38.24 -27.53
C SER A 418 -46.08 37.17 -27.11
N LEU A 419 -45.81 36.41 -26.03
CA LEU A 419 -46.72 35.41 -25.48
C LEU A 419 -47.83 36.08 -24.68
N LYS A 420 -48.95 36.39 -25.33
CA LYS A 420 -50.19 36.72 -24.63
C LYS A 420 -50.89 35.43 -24.20
N LEU A 421 -51.06 35.24 -22.90
CA LEU A 421 -51.66 34.04 -22.32
C LEU A 421 -53.03 34.36 -21.70
N ARG A 422 -54.02 33.53 -22.04
CA ARG A 422 -55.36 33.55 -21.45
C ARG A 422 -55.56 32.32 -20.55
N THR A 423 -56.12 32.48 -19.36
CA THR A 423 -56.43 31.35 -18.47
C THR A 423 -57.47 30.42 -19.09
N GLN A 424 -57.20 29.12 -19.07
CA GLN A 424 -58.15 28.06 -19.48
C GLN A 424 -58.90 27.45 -18.29
N LYS A 425 -58.41 27.68 -17.08
CA LYS A 425 -58.99 27.20 -15.83
C LYS A 425 -58.96 28.33 -14.81
N VAL A 426 -59.82 28.25 -13.80
CA VAL A 426 -59.67 29.10 -12.62
C VAL A 426 -58.29 28.82 -12.01
N ILE A 427 -57.51 29.87 -11.82
CA ILE A 427 -56.23 29.80 -11.12
C ILE A 427 -56.24 30.77 -9.94
N TYR A 428 -55.17 30.75 -9.16
CA TYR A 428 -55.00 31.62 -8.01
C TYR A 428 -53.69 32.37 -8.14
N LYS A 429 -53.69 33.65 -7.79
CA LYS A 429 -52.49 34.48 -7.66
C LYS A 429 -52.13 34.69 -6.19
N TYR A 430 -50.83 34.67 -5.93
CA TYR A 430 -50.25 34.59 -4.59
C TYR A 430 -49.27 35.74 -4.37
N ASP A 431 -49.10 36.16 -3.13
CA ASP A 431 -48.13 37.21 -2.75
C ASP A 431 -46.71 36.64 -2.58
N THR A 432 -46.57 35.32 -2.57
CA THR A 432 -45.27 34.64 -2.41
C THR A 432 -45.00 33.60 -3.49
N LEU A 433 -43.73 33.24 -3.67
CA LEU A 433 -43.28 32.24 -4.65
C LEU A 433 -43.62 30.79 -4.25
N LEU A 434 -43.95 30.56 -2.98
CA LEU A 434 -44.30 29.24 -2.44
C LEU A 434 -45.81 29.16 -2.27
N PHE A 435 -46.45 28.42 -3.17
CA PHE A 435 -47.90 28.20 -3.14
C PHE A 435 -48.20 27.10 -2.13
N GLY A 436 -49.09 27.35 -1.18
CA GLY A 436 -49.44 26.43 -0.09
C GLY A 436 -49.76 27.14 1.22
N ASP A 437 -49.74 26.40 2.33
CA ASP A 437 -50.22 26.75 3.69
C ASP A 437 -49.75 28.09 4.30
N GLN A 438 -48.82 28.80 3.65
CA GLN A 438 -48.32 30.10 4.10
C GLN A 438 -49.12 31.29 3.59
N GLN A 439 -50.06 31.08 2.67
CA GLN A 439 -51.05 32.09 2.27
C GLN A 439 -52.46 31.51 2.43
N LYS A 440 -53.21 32.05 3.40
CA LYS A 440 -54.54 31.51 3.76
C LYS A 440 -55.63 31.83 2.73
N ASP A 441 -55.50 32.92 1.97
CA ASP A 441 -56.50 33.34 0.98
C ASP A 441 -55.82 33.89 -0.30
N PRO A 442 -55.55 33.05 -1.31
CA PRO A 442 -55.01 33.52 -2.58
C PRO A 442 -56.14 34.09 -3.47
N GLU A 443 -55.83 35.13 -4.26
CA GLU A 443 -56.83 35.82 -5.07
C GLU A 443 -57.18 34.98 -6.32
N MET A 444 -58.48 34.78 -6.55
CA MET A 444 -58.97 34.00 -7.67
C MET A 444 -58.80 34.75 -9.00
N VAL A 445 -58.32 34.06 -10.02
CA VAL A 445 -58.24 34.54 -11.39
C VAL A 445 -59.20 33.71 -12.25
N PRO A 446 -60.29 34.30 -12.79
CA PRO A 446 -61.29 33.59 -13.58
C PRO A 446 -60.74 32.93 -14.84
N VAL A 447 -61.53 32.04 -15.44
CA VAL A 447 -61.28 31.52 -16.80
C VAL A 447 -61.43 32.66 -17.79
N GLY A 448 -60.59 32.68 -18.82
CA GLY A 448 -60.65 33.69 -19.89
C GLY A 448 -59.87 34.98 -19.59
N THR A 449 -59.25 35.11 -18.41
CA THR A 449 -58.45 36.29 -18.04
C THR A 449 -57.13 36.31 -18.80
N VAL A 450 -56.79 37.45 -19.41
CA VAL A 450 -55.46 37.70 -19.99
C VAL A 450 -54.53 38.18 -18.89
N LEU A 451 -53.36 37.55 -18.77
CA LEU A 451 -52.38 37.91 -17.74
C LEU A 451 -51.40 38.98 -18.23
N ASP A 452 -51.12 39.98 -17.38
CA ASP A 452 -50.02 40.92 -17.55
C ASP A 452 -48.76 40.37 -16.87
N ILE A 453 -48.01 39.57 -17.63
CA ILE A 453 -46.79 38.89 -17.18
C ILE A 453 -45.60 39.84 -17.37
N GLN A 454 -44.79 39.99 -16.34
CA GLN A 454 -43.58 40.79 -16.37
C GLN A 454 -42.32 39.91 -16.50
N ASP A 455 -42.30 38.76 -15.83
CA ASP A 455 -41.13 37.89 -15.79
C ASP A 455 -41.47 36.45 -15.38
N VAL A 456 -40.54 35.52 -15.57
CA VAL A 456 -40.54 34.19 -14.95
C VAL A 456 -39.48 34.14 -13.85
N VAL A 457 -39.93 33.90 -12.63
CA VAL A 457 -39.08 33.75 -11.44
C VAL A 457 -39.21 32.36 -10.85
N TYR A 458 -38.18 31.88 -10.16
CA TYR A 458 -38.17 30.52 -9.59
C TYR A 458 -38.29 30.57 -8.07
N ASN A 459 -39.05 29.63 -7.51
CA ASN A 459 -39.08 29.45 -6.07
C ASN A 459 -37.92 28.58 -5.58
N LYS A 460 -37.72 28.51 -4.25
CA LYS A 460 -36.65 27.71 -3.62
C LYS A 460 -36.72 26.20 -3.88
N LEU A 461 -37.81 25.71 -4.48
CA LEU A 461 -38.01 24.30 -4.86
C LEU A 461 -37.78 24.07 -6.35
N GLY A 462 -37.32 25.09 -7.09
CA GLY A 462 -37.01 24.99 -8.52
C GLY A 462 -38.24 25.08 -9.44
N TYR A 463 -39.42 25.47 -8.93
CA TYR A 463 -40.59 25.68 -9.78
C TYR A 463 -40.70 27.12 -10.28
N PRO A 464 -40.92 27.34 -11.59
CA PRO A 464 -41.14 28.66 -12.18
C PRO A 464 -42.52 29.24 -11.82
N ARG A 465 -42.58 30.56 -11.75
CA ARG A 465 -43.74 31.41 -11.43
C ARG A 465 -43.77 32.59 -12.37
N PHE A 466 -44.94 32.92 -12.91
CA PHE A 466 -45.10 34.20 -13.60
C PHE A 466 -45.19 35.27 -12.52
N LYS A 467 -44.34 36.28 -12.61
CA LYS A 467 -44.48 37.53 -11.87
C LYS A 467 -45.40 38.44 -12.68
N LEU A 468 -46.50 38.86 -12.07
CA LEU A 468 -47.46 39.76 -12.70
C LEU A 468 -47.10 41.24 -12.43
N ALA A 469 -47.67 42.15 -13.21
CA ALA A 469 -47.47 43.60 -13.05
C ALA A 469 -47.90 44.13 -11.68
N ASP A 470 -48.90 43.50 -11.04
CA ASP A 470 -49.35 43.82 -9.68
C ASP A 470 -48.43 43.25 -8.58
N GLY A 471 -47.31 42.63 -8.96
CA GLY A 471 -46.32 42.05 -8.05
C GLY A 471 -46.67 40.64 -7.54
N LYS A 472 -47.86 40.11 -7.86
CA LYS A 472 -48.28 38.77 -7.45
C LYS A 472 -47.75 37.70 -8.40
N TYR A 473 -47.92 36.44 -7.98
CA TYR A 473 -47.36 35.28 -8.65
C TYR A 473 -48.43 34.27 -9.02
N VAL A 474 -48.36 33.71 -10.22
CA VAL A 474 -49.18 32.56 -10.65
C VAL A 474 -48.30 31.41 -11.14
N SER A 475 -48.88 30.22 -11.20
CA SER A 475 -48.18 29.04 -11.74
C SER A 475 -47.90 29.25 -13.23
N THR A 476 -46.74 28.82 -13.72
CA THR A 476 -46.46 28.81 -15.17
C THR A 476 -46.85 27.49 -15.84
N LYS A 477 -47.64 26.64 -15.18
CA LYS A 477 -48.02 25.32 -15.73
C LYS A 477 -48.82 25.50 -17.02
N LYS A 478 -48.30 25.00 -18.13
CA LYS A 478 -48.84 25.19 -19.50
C LYS A 478 -50.32 24.84 -19.62
N THR A 479 -50.75 23.77 -18.96
CA THR A 479 -52.16 23.29 -18.98
C THR A 479 -53.17 24.27 -18.35
N LEU A 480 -52.71 25.36 -17.74
CA LEU A 480 -53.57 26.40 -17.18
C LEU A 480 -53.86 27.52 -18.19
N PHE A 481 -53.20 27.53 -19.35
CA PHE A 481 -53.22 28.66 -20.27
C PHE A 481 -53.46 28.24 -21.73
N LYS A 482 -54.10 29.15 -22.47
CA LYS A 482 -54.16 29.15 -23.94
C LYS A 482 -53.31 30.32 -24.42
N GLN A 483 -52.43 30.09 -25.38
CA GLN A 483 -51.78 31.19 -26.09
C GLN A 483 -52.81 31.88 -26.98
N ILE A 484 -52.87 33.21 -26.90
CA ILE A 484 -53.70 34.03 -27.77
C ILE A 484 -52.95 34.17 -29.12
N PRO A 485 -53.55 33.77 -30.25
CA PRO A 485 -52.94 33.93 -31.56
C PRO A 485 -52.64 35.39 -31.87
N TRP A 486 -51.56 35.67 -32.62
CA TRP A 486 -51.12 37.03 -32.94
C TRP A 486 -52.18 37.91 -33.64
N TYR A 487 -53.17 37.30 -34.31
CA TYR A 487 -54.26 38.01 -34.97
C TYR A 487 -55.45 38.33 -34.04
N GLU A 488 -55.45 37.79 -32.81
CA GLU A 488 -56.43 38.10 -31.73
C GLU A 488 -55.83 39.00 -30.64
N GLN A 489 -54.53 39.32 -30.75
CA GLN A 489 -53.80 40.23 -29.86
C GLN A 489 -53.93 41.66 -30.37
#